data_AF-A0A7C3J8U1-F1
#
_entry.id   AF-A0A7C3J8U1-F1
#
_cell.length_a   1.000
_cell.length_b   1.000
_cell.length_c   1.000
_cell.angle_alpha   90.00
_cell.angle_beta   90.00
_cell.angle_gamma   90.00
#
_symmetry.space_group_name_H-M   'P 1'
#
loop_
_entity.id
_entity.type
_entity.pdbx_description
1 polymer ?
#
loop_
_entity_poly.entity_id
_entity_poly.type
_entity_poly.pdbx_seq_one_letter_code
_entity_poly.pdbx_strand_id
1 'polypeptide(L)'
;MKTFNHPWQIILWAVLMLLLRLSLQVEAVQAARPKQQADQIGSDIIGLASDSLDCLTTDLSGQASGEVHLTWQGQPTRARLIINIAGSEAAHTIKVNGETIAQTPIQPHGHACGEGESFYLEIPPSVAVQGENTIEITDDALPGDIWSAAEIRIEVLGPIT
;
A
#
# COMPACT_ATOMS: atom_id res chain seq x y z
N MET A 1 58.64 -29.96 -35.26
CA MET A 1 57.62 -29.50 -34.29
C MET A 1 56.52 -28.78 -35.06
N LYS A 2 55.34 -29.39 -35.20
CA LYS A 2 54.15 -28.76 -35.81
C LYS A 2 53.08 -28.68 -34.72
N THR A 3 52.73 -27.47 -34.30
CA THR A 3 51.61 -27.23 -33.39
C THR A 3 50.31 -27.29 -34.18
N PHE A 4 49.46 -28.24 -33.83
CA PHE A 4 48.13 -28.44 -34.41
C PHE A 4 47.15 -27.52 -33.67
N ASN A 5 46.82 -26.37 -34.24
CA ASN A 5 45.71 -25.55 -33.73
C ASN A 5 44.39 -26.19 -34.17
N HIS A 6 43.74 -26.88 -33.25
CA HIS A 6 42.43 -27.49 -33.49
C HIS A 6 41.34 -26.40 -33.49
N PRO A 7 40.51 -26.28 -34.54
CA PRO A 7 39.54 -25.19 -34.70
C PRO A 7 38.45 -25.16 -33.60
N TRP A 8 38.29 -26.26 -32.87
CA TRP A 8 37.33 -26.42 -31.79
C TRP A 8 37.73 -25.60 -30.55
N GLN A 9 39.04 -25.36 -30.34
CA GLN A 9 39.50 -24.53 -29.23
C GLN A 9 39.12 -23.06 -29.43
N ILE A 10 39.12 -22.56 -30.67
CA ILE A 10 38.73 -21.17 -30.98
C ILE A 10 37.25 -20.95 -30.66
N ILE A 11 36.40 -21.94 -30.97
CA ILE A 11 34.96 -21.89 -30.68
C ILE A 11 34.72 -21.90 -29.16
N LEU A 12 35.47 -22.72 -28.41
CA LEU A 12 35.35 -22.79 -26.95
C LEU A 12 35.70 -21.45 -26.28
N TRP A 13 36.77 -20.80 -26.74
CA TRP A 13 37.18 -19.48 -26.24
C TRP A 13 36.19 -18.37 -26.64
N ALA A 14 35.60 -18.43 -27.84
CA ALA A 14 34.60 -17.48 -28.28
C ALA A 14 33.29 -17.58 -27.45
N VAL A 15 32.84 -18.80 -27.14
CA VAL A 15 31.65 -19.03 -26.29
C VAL A 15 31.92 -18.60 -24.85
N LEU A 16 33.10 -18.91 -24.30
CA LEU A 16 33.46 -18.49 -22.94
C LEU A 16 33.54 -16.96 -22.82
N MET A 17 34.10 -16.27 -23.83
CA MET A 17 34.13 -14.81 -23.88
C MET A 17 32.73 -14.19 -24.06
N LEU A 18 31.84 -14.84 -24.82
CA LEU A 18 30.45 -14.39 -24.97
C LEU A 18 29.68 -14.53 -23.64
N LEU A 19 29.87 -15.64 -22.93
CA LEU A 19 29.27 -15.86 -21.61
C LEU A 19 29.82 -14.87 -20.57
N LEU A 20 31.13 -14.55 -20.61
CA LEU A 20 31.70 -13.50 -19.74
C LEU A 20 31.17 -12.09 -20.04
N ARG A 21 30.81 -11.79 -21.29
CA ARG A 21 30.17 -10.51 -21.65
C ARG A 21 28.71 -10.44 -21.21
N LEU A 22 27.99 -11.56 -21.23
CA LEU A 22 26.61 -11.63 -20.76
C LEU A 22 26.50 -11.46 -19.24
N SER A 23 27.47 -11.93 -18.46
CA SER A 23 27.48 -11.75 -17.01
C SER A 23 27.91 -10.35 -16.55
N LEU A 24 28.42 -9.49 -17.43
CA LEU A 24 28.83 -8.10 -17.11
C LEU A 24 27.73 -7.05 -17.34
N GLN A 25 26.53 -7.43 -17.78
CA GLN A 25 25.38 -6.52 -17.95
C GLN A 25 24.47 -6.48 -16.71
N VAL A 26 24.84 -7.15 -15.61
CA VAL A 26 24.11 -7.09 -14.33
C VAL A 26 24.72 -6.01 -13.43
N GLU A 27 24.89 -4.81 -13.97
CA GLU A 27 25.11 -3.62 -13.17
C GLU A 27 23.93 -2.66 -13.37
N ALA A 28 23.21 -2.47 -12.27
CA ALA A 28 22.42 -1.29 -11.96
C ALA A 28 21.23 -0.95 -12.88
N VAL A 29 20.23 -1.84 -12.91
CA VAL A 29 18.86 -1.32 -12.67
C VAL A 29 18.69 -1.21 -11.15
N GLN A 30 19.47 -0.33 -10.53
CA GLN A 30 18.90 0.43 -9.43
C GLN A 30 17.81 1.23 -10.13
N ALA A 31 16.58 0.71 -10.10
CA ALA A 31 15.42 1.54 -10.24
C ALA A 31 15.75 2.79 -9.42
N ALA A 32 15.76 3.94 -10.08
CA ALA A 32 15.66 5.19 -9.37
C ALA A 32 14.38 5.03 -8.57
N ARG A 33 14.50 4.52 -7.34
CA ARG A 33 13.53 4.75 -6.29
C ARG A 33 13.49 6.26 -6.34
N PRO A 34 12.38 6.88 -6.79
CA PRO A 34 12.25 8.29 -6.51
C PRO A 34 12.47 8.30 -5.01
N LYS A 35 13.55 8.95 -4.57
CA LYS A 35 13.49 9.57 -3.26
C LYS A 35 12.16 10.27 -3.36
N GLN A 36 11.16 9.81 -2.60
CA GLN A 36 10.09 10.68 -2.17
C GLN A 36 10.88 11.82 -1.57
N GLN A 37 11.14 12.79 -2.44
CA GLN A 37 11.32 14.17 -2.12
C GLN A 37 10.11 14.36 -1.24
N ALA A 38 10.37 14.27 0.07
CA ALA A 38 9.53 14.83 1.08
C ALA A 38 9.40 16.25 0.59
N ASP A 39 8.36 16.45 -0.20
CA ASP A 39 8.06 17.69 -0.82
C ASP A 39 8.01 18.60 0.38
N GLN A 40 8.86 19.64 0.34
CA GLN A 40 8.77 20.72 1.31
C GLN A 40 7.44 21.39 1.02
N ILE A 41 6.37 20.76 1.48
CA ILE A 41 5.04 21.31 1.53
C ILE A 41 5.19 22.52 2.42
N GLY A 42 4.94 23.69 1.82
CA GLY A 42 4.98 24.98 2.47
C GLY A 42 4.27 24.94 3.82
N SER A 43 4.74 25.80 4.70
CA SER A 43 4.57 25.83 6.16
C SER A 43 3.15 25.81 6.74
N ASP A 44 2.10 25.58 5.95
CA ASP A 44 0.72 25.86 6.33
C ASP A 44 -0.24 24.67 6.12
N ILE A 45 0.25 23.49 5.70
CA ILE A 45 -0.59 22.28 5.63
C ILE A 45 -0.48 21.51 6.94
N ILE A 46 -1.50 21.62 7.80
CA ILE A 46 -1.65 20.67 8.90
C ILE A 46 -2.29 19.41 8.34
N GLY A 47 -1.59 18.28 8.49
CA GLY A 47 -2.21 16.96 8.44
C GLY A 47 -2.82 16.67 9.80
N LEU A 48 -4.15 16.66 9.89
CA LEU A 48 -4.86 16.23 11.10
C LEU A 48 -5.33 14.79 10.89
N ALA A 49 -5.00 13.93 11.84
CA ALA A 49 -5.45 12.54 11.88
C ALA A 49 -6.61 12.40 12.87
N SER A 50 -7.55 11.51 12.56
CA SER A 50 -8.54 11.03 13.53
C SER A 50 -7.85 10.27 14.67
N ASP A 51 -8.63 9.86 15.66
CA ASP A 51 -8.24 8.68 16.44
C ASP A 51 -8.12 7.44 15.53
N SER A 52 -7.59 6.36 16.10
CA SER A 52 -7.35 5.13 15.37
C SER A 52 -8.27 4.04 15.88
N LEU A 53 -8.89 3.29 14.96
CA LEU A 53 -9.45 1.99 15.29
C LEU A 53 -8.30 0.98 15.36
N ASP A 54 -8.17 0.33 16.50
CA ASP A 54 -7.09 -0.62 16.75
C ASP A 54 -7.21 -1.87 15.85
N CYS A 55 -8.43 -2.40 15.72
CA CYS A 55 -8.67 -3.68 15.07
C CYS A 55 -10.11 -3.82 14.58
N LEU A 56 -10.28 -4.20 13.31
CA LEU A 56 -11.51 -4.72 12.72
C LEU A 56 -11.23 -6.12 12.17
N THR A 57 -12.15 -7.05 12.39
CA THR A 57 -12.05 -8.44 11.91
C THR A 57 -13.35 -8.83 11.26
N THR A 58 -13.29 -9.62 10.20
CA THR A 58 -14.47 -10.27 9.62
C THR A 58 -15.23 -11.03 10.69
N ASP A 59 -16.49 -10.69 10.91
CA ASP A 59 -17.38 -11.46 11.77
C ASP A 59 -18.19 -12.48 10.95
N LEU A 60 -19.07 -13.24 11.62
CA LEU A 60 -19.94 -14.22 10.97
C LEU A 60 -21.00 -13.58 10.04
N SER A 61 -21.16 -12.25 10.07
CA SER A 61 -22.05 -11.51 9.17
C SER A 61 -21.37 -11.16 7.84
N GLY A 62 -20.06 -11.38 7.72
CA GLY A 62 -19.29 -11.07 6.52
C GLY A 62 -19.06 -9.57 6.34
N GLN A 63 -19.04 -8.80 7.43
CA GLN A 63 -18.70 -7.38 7.40
C GLN A 63 -17.94 -7.01 8.67
N ALA A 64 -17.03 -6.05 8.58
CA ALA A 64 -16.43 -5.42 9.76
C ALA A 64 -16.60 -3.91 9.66
N SER A 65 -17.03 -3.28 10.76
CA SER A 65 -17.27 -1.85 10.82
C SER A 65 -16.80 -1.26 12.14
N GLY A 66 -16.32 -0.02 12.10
CA GLY A 66 -15.96 0.77 13.27
C GLY A 66 -16.10 2.27 12.99
N GLU A 67 -15.95 3.09 14.04
CA GLU A 67 -16.02 4.54 13.95
C GLU A 67 -14.68 5.17 14.33
N VAL A 68 -14.29 6.22 13.61
CA VAL A 68 -13.18 7.10 13.97
C VAL A 68 -13.69 8.53 14.13
N HIS A 69 -13.18 9.22 15.14
CA HIS A 69 -13.48 10.60 15.42
C HIS A 69 -12.43 11.52 14.80
N LEU A 70 -12.86 12.38 13.87
CA LEU A 70 -12.00 13.32 13.17
C LEU A 70 -12.41 14.76 13.47
N THR A 71 -11.47 15.58 13.94
CA THR A 71 -11.66 17.02 14.12
C THR A 71 -10.63 17.81 13.33
N TRP A 72 -11.05 18.87 12.65
CA TRP A 72 -10.13 19.81 11.99
C TRP A 72 -10.54 21.27 12.04
N GLN A 73 -9.61 22.14 11.67
CA GLN A 73 -9.86 23.57 11.42
C GLN A 73 -9.52 23.90 9.98
N GLY A 74 -10.22 24.88 9.42
CA GLY A 74 -10.07 25.27 8.01
C GLY A 74 -10.78 24.33 7.03
N GLN A 75 -10.38 24.42 5.76
CA GLN A 75 -11.00 23.69 4.66
C GLN A 75 -10.09 22.56 4.16
N PRO A 76 -10.53 21.28 4.25
CA PRO A 76 -9.74 20.16 3.78
C PRO A 76 -9.67 20.20 2.25
N THR A 77 -8.45 20.03 1.72
CA THR A 77 -8.17 19.98 0.29
C THR A 77 -7.81 18.58 -0.19
N ARG A 78 -7.38 17.72 0.73
CA ARG A 78 -7.09 16.29 0.51
C ARG A 78 -7.51 15.50 1.73
N ALA A 79 -7.84 14.24 1.51
CA ALA A 79 -8.09 13.29 2.57
C ALA A 79 -7.55 11.92 2.16
N ARG A 80 -7.13 11.13 3.15
CA ARG A 80 -6.71 9.74 2.92
C ARG A 80 -7.12 8.84 4.07
N LEU A 81 -7.46 7.61 3.75
CA LEU A 81 -7.60 6.51 4.71
C LEU A 81 -6.25 5.80 4.84
N ILE A 82 -5.82 5.58 6.08
CA ILE A 82 -4.65 4.78 6.40
C ILE A 82 -5.12 3.51 7.09
N ILE A 83 -4.59 2.38 6.66
CA ILE A 83 -5.05 1.07 7.10
C ILE A 83 -3.96 0.01 6.94
N ASN A 84 -3.82 -0.88 7.92
CA ASN A 84 -3.00 -2.08 7.84
C ASN A 84 -3.91 -3.28 7.60
N ILE A 85 -3.76 -4.00 6.49
CA ILE A 85 -4.58 -5.19 6.16
C ILE A 85 -3.74 -6.46 6.29
N ALA A 86 -4.33 -7.51 6.85
CA ALA A 86 -3.72 -8.85 6.93
C ALA A 86 -4.77 -9.95 6.74
N GLY A 87 -4.37 -11.03 6.05
CA GLY A 87 -5.19 -12.22 5.83
C GLY A 87 -6.20 -12.10 4.68
N SER A 88 -6.19 -11.00 3.91
CA SER A 88 -7.12 -10.78 2.79
C SER A 88 -6.70 -11.61 1.58
N GLU A 89 -7.47 -12.65 1.25
CA GLU A 89 -7.28 -13.51 0.07
C GLU A 89 -7.95 -12.91 -1.19
N ALA A 90 -8.90 -11.98 -1.01
CA ALA A 90 -9.53 -11.23 -2.09
C ALA A 90 -9.59 -9.72 -1.81
N ALA A 91 -9.88 -8.93 -2.84
CA ALA A 91 -9.95 -7.46 -2.77
C ALA A 91 -11.36 -6.99 -2.41
N HIS A 92 -11.61 -6.83 -1.12
CA HIS A 92 -12.92 -6.49 -0.55
C HIS A 92 -13.24 -5.01 -0.64
N THR A 93 -14.52 -4.65 -0.75
CA THR A 93 -14.92 -3.23 -0.80
C THR A 93 -14.67 -2.52 0.53
N ILE A 94 -14.02 -1.35 0.48
CA ILE A 94 -13.87 -0.42 1.60
C ILE A 94 -14.84 0.75 1.41
N LYS A 95 -15.60 1.06 2.45
CA LYS A 95 -16.50 2.21 2.50
C LYS A 95 -16.15 3.15 3.64
N VAL A 96 -16.36 4.44 3.42
CA VAL A 96 -16.31 5.48 4.44
C VAL A 96 -17.62 6.24 4.38
N ASN A 97 -18.31 6.34 5.52
CA ASN A 97 -19.64 6.96 5.62
C ASN A 97 -20.66 6.41 4.60
N GLY A 98 -20.56 5.12 4.28
CA GLY A 98 -21.40 4.42 3.32
C GLY A 98 -21.00 4.59 1.85
N GLU A 99 -20.03 5.46 1.53
CA GLU A 99 -19.50 5.64 0.17
C GLU A 99 -18.33 4.68 -0.10
N THR A 100 -18.39 3.95 -1.21
CA THR A 100 -17.28 3.09 -1.66
C THR A 100 -16.09 3.94 -2.09
N ILE A 101 -14.96 3.79 -1.39
CA ILE A 101 -13.74 4.57 -1.65
C ILE A 101 -12.65 3.78 -2.37
N ALA A 102 -12.57 2.46 -2.13
CA ALA A 102 -11.45 1.63 -2.54
C ALA A 102 -11.79 0.13 -2.40
N GLN A 103 -10.84 -0.71 -2.78
CA GLN A 103 -10.81 -2.14 -2.42
C GLN A 103 -9.61 -2.41 -1.52
N THR A 104 -9.70 -3.43 -0.65
CA THR A 104 -8.57 -3.88 0.16
C THR A 104 -7.45 -4.40 -0.75
N PRO A 105 -6.19 -4.15 -0.39
CA PRO A 105 -5.08 -4.88 -0.98
C PRO A 105 -5.20 -6.37 -0.64
N ILE A 106 -4.89 -7.22 -1.60
CA ILE A 106 -4.79 -8.66 -1.39
C ILE A 106 -3.49 -8.93 -0.64
N GLN A 107 -3.62 -9.34 0.63
CA GLN A 107 -2.52 -9.56 1.55
C GLN A 107 -2.79 -10.85 2.35
N PRO A 108 -2.59 -12.04 1.75
CA PRO A 108 -2.90 -13.36 2.35
C PRO A 108 -2.06 -13.70 3.58
N HIS A 109 -1.02 -12.92 3.85
CA HIS A 109 -0.08 -13.12 4.93
C HIS A 109 -0.13 -11.97 5.92
N GLY A 110 0.21 -12.25 7.17
CA GLY A 110 0.24 -11.25 8.23
C GLY A 110 -0.34 -11.82 9.52
N HIS A 111 -0.19 -11.07 10.60
CA HIS A 111 -0.80 -11.40 11.88
C HIS A 111 -2.11 -10.62 12.00
N ALA A 112 -3.17 -11.28 12.45
CA ALA A 112 -4.46 -10.63 12.64
C ALA A 112 -4.32 -9.45 13.60
N CYS A 113 -4.69 -8.25 13.13
CA CYS A 113 -4.53 -6.99 13.86
C CYS A 113 -3.13 -6.74 14.45
N GLY A 114 -2.09 -7.25 13.79
CA GLY A 114 -0.70 -6.98 14.15
C GLY A 114 -0.11 -5.79 13.41
N GLU A 115 1.14 -5.46 13.76
CA GLU A 115 1.95 -4.54 12.96
C GLU A 115 2.12 -5.10 11.55
N GLY A 116 1.81 -4.30 10.53
CA GLY A 116 1.75 -4.73 9.13
C GLY A 116 2.18 -3.61 8.17
N GLU A 117 2.02 -3.88 6.88
CA GLU A 117 2.20 -2.85 5.86
C GLU A 117 1.03 -1.86 5.91
N SER A 118 1.36 -0.57 6.05
CA SER A 118 0.36 0.50 5.98
C SER A 118 0.07 0.88 4.54
N PHE A 119 -1.21 0.85 4.21
CA PHE A 119 -1.73 1.30 2.93
C PHE A 119 -2.33 2.69 3.07
N TYR A 120 -2.05 3.55 2.10
CA TYR A 120 -2.50 4.94 2.05
C TYR A 120 -3.45 5.08 0.86
N LEU A 121 -4.74 5.18 1.15
CA LEU A 121 -5.80 5.24 0.16
C LEU A 121 -6.33 6.66 0.08
N GLU A 122 -6.10 7.35 -1.03
CA GLU A 122 -6.67 8.68 -1.27
C GLU A 122 -8.20 8.59 -1.30
N ILE A 123 -8.88 9.47 -0.56
CA ILE A 123 -10.34 9.56 -0.53
C ILE A 123 -10.79 10.97 -0.90
N PRO A 124 -11.97 11.15 -1.53
CA PRO A 124 -12.50 12.49 -1.76
C PRO A 124 -12.66 13.24 -0.41
N PRO A 125 -12.19 14.50 -0.27
CA PRO A 125 -12.32 15.24 0.98
C PRO A 125 -13.77 15.41 1.45
N SER A 126 -14.73 15.36 0.53
CA SER A 126 -16.17 15.41 0.82
C SER A 126 -16.71 14.17 1.53
N VAL A 127 -15.98 13.06 1.51
CA VAL A 127 -16.37 11.81 2.18
C VAL A 127 -16.07 11.89 3.69
N ALA A 128 -14.98 12.56 4.08
CA ALA A 128 -14.64 12.77 5.49
C ALA A 128 -15.50 13.88 6.10
N VAL A 129 -16.10 13.62 7.26
CA VAL A 129 -16.97 14.56 7.98
C VAL A 129 -16.39 14.93 9.35
N GLN A 130 -16.72 16.13 9.85
CA GLN A 130 -16.36 16.53 11.21
C GLN A 130 -17.10 15.64 12.22
N GLY A 131 -16.37 15.09 13.18
CA GLY A 131 -16.90 14.15 14.17
C GLY A 131 -16.73 12.69 13.74
N GLU A 132 -17.78 11.90 13.94
CA GLU A 132 -17.74 10.44 13.70
C GLU A 132 -17.75 10.11 12.21
N ASN A 133 -16.83 9.22 11.81
CA ASN A 133 -16.76 8.65 10.48
C ASN A 133 -16.82 7.13 10.59
N THR A 134 -17.78 6.50 9.91
CA THR A 134 -17.90 5.04 9.89
C THR A 134 -17.02 4.46 8.79
N ILE A 135 -16.16 3.51 9.15
CA ILE A 135 -15.37 2.71 8.22
C ILE A 135 -15.97 1.31 8.16
N GLU A 136 -16.29 0.84 6.96
CA GLU A 136 -16.81 -0.51 6.72
C GLU A 136 -15.91 -1.21 5.68
N ILE A 137 -15.61 -2.47 5.93
CA ILE A 137 -14.96 -3.36 4.96
C ILE A 137 -15.84 -4.59 4.80
N THR A 138 -16.22 -4.90 3.57
CA THR A 138 -17.18 -5.97 3.24
C THR A 138 -16.51 -7.33 3.05
N ASP A 139 -17.29 -8.41 3.01
CA ASP A 139 -16.83 -9.75 2.61
C ASP A 139 -17.42 -10.15 1.23
N ASP A 140 -17.37 -9.22 0.27
CA ASP A 140 -18.06 -9.33 -1.01
C ASP A 140 -17.25 -10.01 -2.12
N ALA A 141 -15.92 -9.91 -2.07
CA ALA A 141 -15.05 -10.46 -3.11
C ALA A 141 -14.83 -11.98 -2.98
N LEU A 142 -14.73 -12.49 -1.76
CA LEU A 142 -14.63 -13.92 -1.45
C LEU A 142 -15.34 -14.22 -0.13
N PRO A 143 -16.66 -14.52 -0.15
CA PRO A 143 -17.41 -14.75 1.08
C PRO A 143 -16.83 -15.88 1.94
N GLY A 144 -16.65 -15.60 3.22
CA GLY A 144 -16.00 -16.47 4.20
C GLY A 144 -14.49 -16.30 4.28
N ASP A 145 -13.91 -15.31 3.60
CA ASP A 145 -12.52 -14.93 3.79
C ASP A 145 -12.30 -14.39 5.21
N ILE A 146 -11.14 -14.71 5.80
CA ILE A 146 -10.80 -14.33 7.17
C ILE A 146 -9.69 -13.31 7.12
N TRP A 147 -10.06 -12.04 7.17
CA TRP A 147 -9.12 -10.93 7.18
C TRP A 147 -9.30 -10.04 8.41
N SER A 148 -8.28 -9.20 8.62
CA SER A 148 -8.28 -8.17 9.65
C SER A 148 -7.71 -6.86 9.11
N ALA A 149 -8.16 -5.78 9.71
CA ALA A 149 -7.68 -4.44 9.49
C ALA A 149 -7.27 -3.80 10.82
N ALA A 150 -6.15 -3.09 10.86
CA ALA A 150 -5.66 -2.42 12.06
C ALA A 150 -5.13 -1.02 11.76
N GLU A 151 -4.94 -0.23 12.82
CA GLU A 151 -4.44 1.14 12.77
C GLU A 151 -5.20 2.05 11.79
N ILE A 152 -6.52 1.82 11.71
CA ILE A 152 -7.38 2.47 10.72
C ILE A 152 -7.65 3.90 11.18
N ARG A 153 -7.29 4.87 10.34
CA ARG A 153 -7.52 6.30 10.62
C ARG A 153 -7.71 7.10 9.35
N ILE A 154 -8.41 8.22 9.45
CA ILE A 154 -8.53 9.20 8.38
C ILE A 154 -7.58 10.36 8.66
N GLU A 155 -6.88 10.82 7.62
CA GLU A 155 -6.12 12.06 7.66
C GLU A 155 -6.70 13.06 6.67
N VAL A 156 -6.85 14.31 7.10
CA VAL A 156 -7.21 15.45 6.23
C VAL A 156 -6.07 16.45 6.17
N LEU A 157 -5.88 17.03 4.99
CA LEU A 157 -4.83 18.02 4.73
C LEU A 157 -5.43 19.26 4.09
N GLY A 158 -5.09 20.43 4.62
CA GLY A 158 -5.52 21.71 4.08
C GLY A 158 -4.93 22.90 4.84
N PRO A 159 -5.15 24.12 4.34
CA PRO A 159 -4.79 25.33 5.06
C PRO A 159 -5.69 25.52 6.29
N ILE A 160 -5.09 26.01 7.37
CA ILE A 160 -5.85 26.59 8.48
C ILE A 160 -6.39 27.94 8.00
N THR A 161 -7.68 28.18 8.19
CA THR A 161 -8.31 29.48 7.90
C THR A 161 -8.92 30.05 9.15
#